data_AF-A0A922S9C2-F1
#
_entry.id   AF-A0A922S9C2-F1
#
_cell.length_a   1.000
_cell.length_b   1.000
_cell.length_c   1.000
_cell.angle_alpha   90.00
_cell.angle_beta   90.00
_cell.angle_gamma   90.00
#
_symmetry.space_group_name_H-M   'P 1'
#
loop_
_entity.id
_entity.type
_entity.pdbx_description
1 polymer ?
#
loop_
_entity_poly.entity_id
_entity_poly.type
_entity_poly.pdbx_seq_one_letter_code
_entity_poly.pdbx_strand_id
1 'polypeptide(L)'
;MAVWQNKWRWDTAYSADSVEWCPVDPYRDVLVCGTYQLDNTAEGNAASRQTRLGKIYLFAINENTAELAPIHSIDTSGILDQKWCYHKLQNLPTLAVVTSVGTLQLYQLTNESGVLQLTLWLEHTICENGLALSVDWSTNKTHADEPYLAVSDSAGCIHILRIVENCVKVLGKWESHSFEAWIAAFNYWNSDVFYSGSYFFTSSPQFCF
;
A
#
# COMPACT_ATOMS: atom_id res chain seq x y z
N MET A 1 3.21 27.74 -23.40
CA MET A 1 2.98 27.31 -21.99
C MET A 1 1.90 26.25 -22.02
N ALA A 2 2.14 25.06 -21.46
CA ALA A 2 1.09 24.07 -21.29
C ALA A 2 0.14 24.53 -20.18
N VAL A 3 -1.15 24.58 -20.47
CA VAL A 3 -2.19 24.89 -19.48
C VAL A 3 -2.71 23.55 -18.97
N TRP A 4 -2.48 23.26 -17.70
CA TRP A 4 -3.08 22.10 -17.05
C TRP A 4 -4.57 22.31 -16.92
N GLN A 5 -5.36 21.43 -17.52
CA GLN A 5 -6.81 21.42 -17.37
C GLN A 5 -7.21 20.18 -16.57
N ASN A 6 -8.06 20.38 -15.56
CA ASN A 6 -8.69 19.26 -14.88
C ASN A 6 -9.65 18.58 -15.86
N LYS A 7 -9.41 17.30 -16.16
CA LYS A 7 -10.27 16.51 -17.04
C LYS A 7 -11.50 16.01 -16.28
N TRP A 8 -11.28 15.51 -15.06
CA TRP A 8 -12.33 15.00 -14.18
C TRP A 8 -12.01 15.28 -12.71
N ARG A 9 -13.06 15.27 -11.90
CA ARG A 9 -13.00 15.41 -10.45
C ARG A 9 -14.00 14.45 -9.82
N TRP A 10 -13.58 13.81 -8.74
CA TRP A 10 -14.44 12.97 -7.90
C TRP A 10 -14.09 13.19 -6.43
N ASP A 11 -15.05 13.02 -5.52
CA ASP A 11 -14.90 13.24 -4.09
C ASP A 11 -14.75 11.90 -3.35
N THR A 12 -13.62 11.71 -2.68
CA THR A 12 -13.27 10.48 -1.96
C THR A 12 -14.00 10.30 -0.63
N ALA A 13 -14.75 11.32 -0.17
CA ALA A 13 -15.43 11.39 1.14
C ALA A 13 -14.52 11.33 2.37
N TYR A 14 -13.46 10.52 2.34
CA TYR A 14 -12.33 10.50 3.27
C TYR A 14 -11.10 11.13 2.64
N SER A 15 -10.12 11.51 3.47
CA SER A 15 -8.87 12.09 2.98
C SER A 15 -8.10 11.05 2.15
N ALA A 16 -7.82 11.37 0.89
CA ALA A 16 -6.99 10.53 0.03
C ALA A 16 -5.54 10.59 0.51
N ASP A 17 -4.92 9.42 0.69
CA ASP A 17 -3.57 9.30 1.26
C ASP A 17 -2.59 8.68 0.26
N SER A 18 -3.05 7.72 -0.55
CA SER A 18 -2.22 7.05 -1.56
C SER A 18 -2.98 6.84 -2.87
N VAL A 19 -2.28 6.99 -4.01
CA VAL A 19 -2.85 6.77 -5.36
C VAL A 19 -1.81 6.07 -6.22
N GLU A 20 -2.17 4.93 -6.83
CA GLU A 20 -1.23 4.09 -7.59
C GLU A 20 -1.87 3.53 -8.86
N TRP A 21 -1.15 3.63 -9.97
CA TRP A 21 -1.53 3.01 -11.25
C TRP A 21 -0.98 1.59 -11.33
N CYS A 22 -1.78 0.66 -11.84
CA CYS A 22 -1.33 -0.71 -12.05
C CYS A 22 -0.29 -0.74 -13.19
N PRO A 23 0.94 -1.24 -12.95
CA PRO A 23 1.98 -1.27 -13.98
C PRO A 23 1.83 -2.44 -14.97
N VAL A 24 0.96 -3.40 -14.66
CA VAL A 24 0.86 -4.70 -15.32
C VAL A 24 -0.07 -4.65 -16.54
N ASP A 25 0.38 -5.17 -17.69
CA ASP A 25 -0.46 -5.29 -18.87
C ASP A 25 -1.56 -6.37 -18.72
N PRO A 26 -2.79 -6.14 -19.24
CA PRO A 26 -3.26 -4.95 -19.96
C PRO A 26 -3.87 -3.85 -19.06
N TYR A 27 -3.70 -3.91 -17.74
CA TYR A 27 -4.43 -3.11 -16.74
C TYR A 27 -3.80 -1.74 -16.45
N ARG A 28 -3.04 -1.16 -17.37
CA ARG A 28 -2.35 0.14 -17.15
C ARG A 28 -3.31 1.33 -17.07
N ASP A 29 -4.58 1.12 -17.40
CA ASP A 29 -5.68 2.05 -17.21
C ASP A 29 -6.35 1.90 -15.83
N VAL A 30 -5.90 0.97 -14.99
CA VAL A 30 -6.43 0.74 -13.65
C VAL A 30 -5.67 1.57 -12.62
N LEU A 31 -6.42 2.27 -11.78
CA LEU A 31 -5.93 3.13 -10.70
C LEU A 31 -6.58 2.73 -9.38
N VAL A 32 -5.81 2.77 -8.29
CA VAL A 32 -6.36 2.68 -6.94
C VAL A 32 -6.14 3.97 -6.17
N CYS A 33 -7.09 4.31 -5.30
CA CYS A 33 -7.00 5.40 -4.34
C CYS A 33 -7.31 4.85 -2.95
N GLY A 34 -6.34 4.92 -2.05
CA GLY A 34 -6.46 4.55 -0.65
C GLY A 34 -6.72 5.79 0.20
N THR A 35 -7.63 5.68 1.16
CA THR A 35 -7.97 6.79 2.05
C THR A 35 -7.63 6.51 3.51
N TYR A 36 -7.47 7.59 4.25
CA TYR A 36 -7.24 7.61 5.68
C TYR A 36 -8.08 8.69 6.34
N GLN A 37 -8.86 8.33 7.36
CA GLN A 37 -9.65 9.29 8.12
C GLN A 37 -9.64 8.95 9.61
N LEU A 38 -9.36 9.95 10.43
CA LEU A 38 -9.49 9.83 11.89
C LEU A 38 -10.98 9.84 12.26
N ASP A 39 -11.42 8.84 13.02
CA ASP A 39 -12.77 8.80 13.58
C ASP A 39 -12.81 9.63 14.87
N ASN A 40 -13.38 10.83 14.76
CA ASN A 40 -13.50 11.77 15.88
C ASN A 40 -14.79 11.54 16.70
N THR A 41 -15.59 10.51 16.41
CA THR A 41 -16.83 10.24 17.16
C THR A 41 -16.58 9.67 18.56
N ALA A 42 -15.36 9.23 18.85
CA ALA A 42 -14.91 8.71 20.15
C ALA A 42 -14.36 9.81 21.10
N GLU A 43 -14.67 11.08 20.87
CA GLU A 43 -14.34 12.21 21.76
C GLU A 43 -15.04 12.06 23.13
N GLY A 44 -14.44 11.30 24.03
CA GLY A 44 -14.97 11.11 25.39
C GLY A 44 -14.17 10.18 26.29
N ASN A 45 -13.32 9.29 25.74
CA ASN A 45 -12.47 8.41 26.54
C ASN A 45 -11.01 8.54 26.10
N ALA A 46 -10.19 9.23 26.90
CA ALA A 46 -8.74 9.37 26.69
C ALA A 46 -7.96 8.03 26.69
N ALA A 47 -8.65 6.89 26.89
CA ALA A 47 -8.09 5.54 26.90
C ALA A 47 -8.49 4.69 25.67
N SER A 48 -9.43 5.13 24.83
CA SER A 48 -9.75 4.40 23.58
C SER A 48 -8.76 4.77 22.49
N ARG A 49 -8.12 3.75 21.90
CA ARG A 49 -7.26 3.94 20.72
C ARG A 49 -8.04 4.67 19.63
N GLN A 50 -7.40 5.65 19.02
CA GLN A 50 -7.96 6.41 17.92
C GLN A 50 -8.23 5.47 16.73
N THR A 51 -9.51 5.30 16.39
CA THR A 51 -9.94 4.51 15.23
C THR A 51 -9.66 5.30 13.96
N ARG A 52 -9.17 4.59 12.94
CA ARG A 52 -8.79 5.14 11.64
C ARG A 52 -9.54 4.37 10.57
N LEU A 53 -10.43 5.07 9.87
CA LEU A 53 -11.26 4.52 8.81
C LEU A 53 -10.54 4.69 7.47
N GLY A 54 -10.70 3.71 6.58
CA GLY A 54 -10.10 3.73 5.26
C GLY A 54 -11.01 3.07 4.22
N LYS A 55 -10.75 3.40 2.96
CA LYS A 55 -11.40 2.81 1.80
C LYS A 55 -10.37 2.63 0.69
N ILE A 56 -10.47 1.52 -0.03
CA ILE A 56 -9.76 1.32 -1.31
C ILE A 56 -10.78 1.55 -2.41
N TYR A 57 -10.55 2.56 -3.25
CA TYR A 57 -11.32 2.80 -4.46
C TYR A 57 -10.56 2.31 -5.68
N LEU A 58 -11.20 1.48 -6.50
CA LEU A 58 -10.68 1.01 -7.77
C LEU A 58 -11.33 1.80 -8.90
N PHE A 59 -10.54 2.29 -9.84
CA PHE A 59 -10.98 2.98 -11.05
C PHE A 59 -10.41 2.29 -12.29
N ALA A 60 -11.15 2.36 -13.39
CA ALA A 60 -10.65 2.08 -14.74
C ALA A 60 -10.82 3.34 -15.58
N ILE A 61 -9.70 3.95 -15.98
CA ILE A 61 -9.65 5.26 -16.63
C ILE A 61 -8.97 5.10 -17.99
N ASN A 62 -9.78 5.12 -19.05
CA ASN A 62 -9.31 4.99 -20.43
C ASN A 62 -9.92 6.08 -21.33
N GLU A 63 -9.70 5.95 -22.64
CA GLU A 63 -10.17 6.94 -23.63
C GLU A 63 -11.70 7.09 -23.65
N ASN A 64 -12.44 6.06 -23.24
CA ASN A 64 -13.90 6.05 -23.22
C ASN A 64 -14.50 6.55 -21.90
N THR A 65 -13.67 6.87 -20.90
CA THR A 65 -14.14 7.41 -19.62
C THR A 65 -14.82 8.75 -19.85
N ALA A 66 -16.12 8.86 -19.57
CA ALA A 66 -16.86 10.12 -19.63
C ALA A 66 -16.83 10.87 -18.29
N GLU A 67 -16.95 10.11 -17.19
CA GLU A 67 -16.98 10.57 -15.81
C GLU A 67 -16.08 9.70 -14.95
N LEU A 68 -15.45 10.31 -13.93
CA LEU A 68 -14.62 9.58 -12.98
C LEU A 68 -15.50 9.08 -11.83
N ALA A 69 -15.65 7.76 -11.73
CA ALA A 69 -16.32 7.08 -10.62
C ALA A 69 -15.62 5.75 -10.33
N PRO A 70 -15.57 5.30 -9.06
CA PRO A 70 -14.99 4.01 -8.73
C PRO A 70 -15.85 2.87 -9.29
N ILE A 71 -15.21 1.85 -9.85
CA ILE A 71 -15.85 0.62 -10.32
C ILE A 71 -15.99 -0.41 -9.20
N HIS A 72 -15.18 -0.29 -8.15
CA HIS A 72 -15.25 -1.12 -6.95
C HIS A 72 -14.73 -0.33 -5.75
N SER A 73 -15.25 -0.63 -4.55
CA SER A 73 -14.80 -0.01 -3.30
C SER A 73 -14.79 -1.01 -2.16
N ILE A 74 -13.76 -0.96 -1.33
CA ILE A 74 -13.61 -1.82 -0.15
C ILE A 74 -13.47 -0.94 1.08
N ASP A 75 -14.32 -1.17 2.09
CA ASP A 75 -14.18 -0.54 3.40
C ASP A 75 -13.14 -1.29 4.23
N THR A 76 -12.20 -0.56 4.83
CA THR A 76 -11.10 -1.12 5.61
C THR A 76 -10.62 -0.14 6.69
N SER A 77 -9.55 -0.48 7.40
CA SER A 77 -8.85 0.46 8.29
C SER A 77 -8.08 1.49 7.46
N GLY A 78 -7.72 2.63 8.05
CA GLY A 78 -6.97 3.69 7.36
C GLY A 78 -5.76 3.13 6.63
N ILE A 79 -5.60 3.47 5.36
CA ILE A 79 -4.49 2.99 4.51
C ILE A 79 -3.35 3.99 4.60
N LEU A 80 -2.14 3.51 4.86
CA LEU A 80 -0.95 4.36 4.98
C LEU A 80 -0.06 4.30 3.74
N ASP A 81 -0.05 3.15 3.07
CA ASP A 81 0.68 2.97 1.82
C ASP A 81 0.08 1.77 1.07
N GLN A 82 0.22 1.80 -0.26
CA GLN A 82 -0.18 0.72 -1.12
C GLN A 82 0.71 0.69 -2.36
N LYS A 83 1.05 -0.50 -2.85
CA LYS A 83 1.81 -0.65 -4.09
C LYS A 83 1.40 -1.88 -4.88
N TRP A 84 1.30 -1.72 -6.19
CA TRP A 84 1.15 -2.84 -7.11
C TRP A 84 2.47 -3.60 -7.26
N CYS A 85 2.37 -4.93 -7.30
CA CYS A 85 3.45 -5.74 -7.83
C CYS A 85 3.62 -5.43 -9.32
N TYR A 86 4.86 -5.36 -9.80
CA TYR A 86 5.17 -5.03 -11.19
C TYR A 86 4.89 -6.17 -12.18
N HIS A 87 4.56 -7.35 -11.67
CA HIS A 87 4.14 -8.50 -12.47
C HIS A 87 2.98 -9.24 -11.78
N LYS A 88 2.44 -10.23 -12.50
CA LYS A 88 1.30 -11.00 -12.03
C LYS A 88 1.76 -12.09 -11.06
N LEU A 89 1.10 -12.19 -9.92
CA LEU A 89 1.21 -13.35 -9.03
C LEU A 89 0.01 -14.24 -9.29
N GLN A 90 0.24 -15.53 -9.51
CA GLN A 90 -0.82 -16.48 -9.91
C GLN A 90 -1.64 -15.99 -11.12
N ASN A 91 -0.98 -15.38 -12.10
CA ASN A 91 -1.59 -14.78 -13.30
C ASN A 91 -2.53 -13.59 -13.04
N LEU A 92 -2.52 -13.01 -11.84
CA LEU A 92 -3.34 -11.85 -11.47
C LEU A 92 -2.47 -10.69 -10.99
N PRO A 93 -2.74 -9.43 -11.39
CA PRO A 93 -2.12 -8.26 -10.76
C PRO A 93 -2.44 -8.25 -9.28
N THR A 94 -1.43 -7.99 -8.44
CA THR A 94 -1.58 -8.01 -6.99
C THR A 94 -1.17 -6.67 -6.40
N LEU A 95 -2.02 -6.13 -5.53
CA LEU A 95 -1.81 -4.91 -4.77
C LEU A 95 -1.47 -5.26 -3.33
N ALA A 96 -0.36 -4.74 -2.81
CA ALA A 96 -0.08 -4.72 -1.39
C ALA A 96 -0.63 -3.44 -0.76
N VAL A 97 -1.25 -3.56 0.40
CA VAL A 97 -1.83 -2.46 1.18
C VAL A 97 -1.41 -2.63 2.63
N VAL A 98 -0.92 -1.56 3.25
CA VAL A 98 -0.61 -1.55 4.69
C VAL A 98 -1.56 -0.61 5.43
N THR A 99 -2.05 -1.10 6.57
CA THR A 99 -3.16 -0.48 7.28
C THR A 99 -2.77 0.08 8.64
N SER A 100 -3.63 0.95 9.14
CA SER A 100 -3.51 1.60 10.44
C SER A 100 -3.74 0.69 11.65
N VAL A 101 -4.04 -0.59 11.41
CA VAL A 101 -4.13 -1.62 12.45
C VAL A 101 -2.94 -2.57 12.43
N GLY A 102 -1.90 -2.24 11.65
CA GLY A 102 -0.65 -3.00 11.64
C GLY A 102 -0.72 -4.25 10.77
N THR A 103 -1.57 -4.26 9.74
CA THR A 103 -1.70 -5.41 8.82
C THR A 103 -1.18 -5.08 7.43
N LEU A 104 -0.59 -6.09 6.78
CA LEU A 104 -0.38 -6.17 5.35
C LEU A 104 -1.54 -6.97 4.74
N GLN A 105 -2.22 -6.39 3.76
CA GLN A 105 -3.28 -7.03 2.98
C GLN A 105 -2.84 -7.09 1.51
N LEU A 106 -2.96 -8.27 0.90
CA LEU A 106 -2.71 -8.47 -0.52
C LEU A 106 -4.04 -8.69 -1.23
N TYR A 107 -4.34 -7.82 -2.20
CA TYR A 107 -5.53 -7.90 -3.03
C TYR A 107 -5.16 -8.30 -4.45
N GLN A 108 -5.90 -9.22 -5.05
CA GLN A 108 -5.77 -9.57 -6.46
C GLN A 108 -6.83 -8.85 -7.30
N LEU A 109 -6.43 -8.31 -8.44
CA LEU A 109 -7.35 -7.75 -9.42
C LEU A 109 -7.96 -8.88 -10.25
N THR A 110 -9.24 -9.15 -10.02
CA THR A 110 -10.01 -10.17 -10.72
C THR A 110 -10.98 -9.53 -11.72
N ASN A 111 -11.42 -10.30 -12.70
CA ASN A 111 -12.47 -9.90 -13.63
C ASN A 111 -13.63 -10.89 -13.49
N GLU A 112 -14.68 -10.48 -12.81
CA GLU A 112 -15.89 -11.28 -12.64
C GLU A 112 -16.98 -10.74 -13.56
N SER A 113 -17.40 -11.58 -14.50
CA SER A 113 -18.48 -11.25 -15.45
C SER A 113 -18.27 -9.95 -16.25
N GLY A 114 -17.02 -9.59 -16.53
CA GLY A 114 -16.66 -8.37 -17.28
C GLY A 114 -16.41 -7.14 -16.40
N VAL A 115 -16.54 -7.26 -15.08
CA VAL A 115 -16.30 -6.17 -14.13
C VAL A 115 -15.01 -6.44 -13.36
N LEU A 116 -14.11 -5.46 -13.34
CA LEU A 116 -12.88 -5.53 -12.56
C LEU A 116 -13.17 -5.24 -11.08
N GLN A 117 -12.57 -6.04 -10.20
CA GLN A 117 -12.69 -5.87 -8.76
C GLN A 117 -11.43 -6.32 -8.03
N LEU A 118 -11.29 -5.88 -6.79
CA LEU A 118 -10.20 -6.29 -5.91
C LEU A 118 -10.74 -7.35 -4.94
N THR A 119 -10.10 -8.51 -4.92
CA THR A 119 -10.43 -9.61 -4.00
C THR A 119 -9.30 -9.78 -3.01
N LEU A 120 -9.61 -9.78 -1.71
CA LEU A 120 -8.60 -10.05 -0.68
C LEU A 120 -8.07 -11.48 -0.87
N TRP A 121 -6.76 -11.59 -1.02
CA TRP A 121 -6.07 -12.86 -1.23
C TRP A 121 -5.35 -13.32 0.03
N LEU A 122 -4.52 -12.46 0.63
CA LEU A 122 -3.75 -12.78 1.84
C LEU A 122 -3.80 -11.61 2.82
N GLU A 123 -3.76 -11.93 4.11
CA GLU A 123 -3.62 -10.95 5.19
C GLU A 123 -2.56 -11.44 6.19
N HIS A 124 -1.72 -10.53 6.65
CA HIS A 124 -0.68 -10.82 7.62
C HIS A 124 -0.51 -9.65 8.61
N THR A 125 -0.44 -9.97 9.91
CA THR A 125 -0.17 -8.98 10.95
C THR A 125 1.32 -8.68 11.00
N ILE A 126 1.68 -7.41 10.77
CA ILE A 126 3.05 -6.89 10.83
C ILE A 126 3.43 -6.54 12.27
N CYS A 127 2.53 -5.83 12.96
CA CYS A 127 2.73 -5.43 14.35
C CYS A 127 1.40 -5.43 15.11
N GLU A 128 1.44 -5.93 16.34
CA GLU A 128 0.31 -5.79 17.23
C GLU A 128 0.31 -4.39 17.83
N ASN A 129 -0.84 -3.71 17.80
CA ASN A 129 -1.02 -2.41 18.45
C ASN A 129 -0.15 -1.26 17.88
N GLY A 130 0.24 -1.36 16.60
CA GLY A 130 0.99 -0.33 15.89
C GLY A 130 0.42 -0.03 14.50
N LEU A 131 1.18 0.73 13.71
CA LEU A 131 0.88 1.02 12.31
C LEU A 131 1.85 0.25 11.42
N ALA A 132 1.36 -0.29 10.31
CA ALA A 132 2.20 -0.61 9.17
C ALA A 132 2.20 0.63 8.27
N LEU A 133 3.38 1.17 7.97
CA LEU A 133 3.55 2.54 7.49
C LEU A 133 3.85 2.62 6.00
N SER A 134 4.73 1.76 5.50
CA SER A 134 5.09 1.74 4.07
C SER A 134 5.32 0.32 3.58
N VAL A 135 5.09 0.10 2.29
CA VAL A 135 5.27 -1.18 1.62
C VAL A 135 5.91 -1.04 0.25
N ASP A 136 6.90 -1.88 -0.05
CA ASP A 136 7.51 -1.93 -1.37
C ASP A 136 7.80 -3.37 -1.81
N TRP A 137 7.70 -3.59 -3.13
CA TRP A 137 7.95 -4.88 -3.77
C TRP A 137 9.37 -4.93 -4.34
N SER A 138 10.01 -6.10 -4.27
CA SER A 138 11.33 -6.29 -4.90
C SER A 138 11.30 -6.40 -6.44
N THR A 139 10.15 -6.16 -7.09
CA THR A 139 9.83 -6.74 -8.42
C THR A 139 9.86 -5.79 -9.61
N ASN A 140 10.28 -4.54 -9.43
CA ASN A 140 10.22 -3.52 -10.48
C ASN A 140 11.08 -3.84 -11.71
N LYS A 141 12.35 -4.24 -11.51
CA LYS A 141 13.28 -4.52 -12.62
C LYS A 141 13.45 -6.00 -12.90
N THR A 142 13.20 -6.86 -11.93
CA THR A 142 13.41 -8.30 -12.03
C THR A 142 12.11 -9.03 -11.73
N HIS A 143 11.77 -9.97 -12.62
CA HIS A 143 10.66 -10.88 -12.38
C HIS A 143 11.06 -11.93 -11.33
N ALA A 144 10.15 -12.25 -10.41
CA ALA A 144 10.37 -13.25 -9.38
C ALA A 144 9.05 -13.91 -9.02
N ASP A 145 8.94 -15.24 -9.18
CA ASP A 145 7.70 -15.97 -8.86
C ASP A 145 7.34 -15.92 -7.37
N GLU A 146 8.38 -15.78 -6.52
CA GLU A 146 8.26 -15.68 -5.08
C GLU A 146 8.88 -14.37 -4.59
N PRO A 147 8.22 -13.22 -4.83
CA PRO A 147 8.80 -11.90 -4.60
C PRO A 147 8.93 -11.57 -3.12
N TYR A 148 9.77 -10.57 -2.83
CA TYR A 148 9.92 -10.02 -1.49
C TYR A 148 9.10 -8.74 -1.32
N LEU A 149 8.68 -8.52 -0.07
CA LEU A 149 8.09 -7.28 0.41
C LEU A 149 8.93 -6.72 1.55
N ALA A 150 9.15 -5.41 1.52
CA ALA A 150 9.67 -4.67 2.64
C ALA A 150 8.51 -3.88 3.24
N VAL A 151 8.25 -4.06 4.54
CA VAL A 151 7.19 -3.34 5.26
C VAL A 151 7.80 -2.66 6.48
N SER A 152 7.55 -1.36 6.64
CA SER A 152 7.97 -0.62 7.82
C SER A 152 6.83 -0.46 8.83
N ASP A 153 7.16 -0.34 10.12
CA ASP A 153 6.17 -0.12 11.17
C ASP A 153 6.45 1.11 12.06
N SER A 154 5.46 1.47 12.87
CA SER A 154 5.53 2.58 13.81
C SER A 154 6.48 2.36 14.99
N ALA A 155 7.02 1.15 15.17
CA ALA A 155 8.06 0.88 16.17
C ALA A 155 9.47 1.03 15.58
N GLY A 156 9.61 1.51 14.35
CA GLY A 156 10.89 1.66 13.67
C GLY A 156 11.48 0.37 13.12
N CYS A 157 10.67 -0.70 13.07
CA CYS A 157 11.10 -1.98 12.54
C CYS A 157 10.81 -2.09 11.04
N ILE A 158 11.71 -2.76 10.33
CA ILE A 158 11.54 -3.19 8.94
C ILE A 158 11.35 -4.70 8.92
N HIS A 159 10.31 -5.15 8.24
CA HIS A 159 9.95 -6.55 8.06
C HIS A 159 10.19 -6.94 6.61
N ILE A 160 11.00 -7.97 6.39
CA ILE A 160 11.20 -8.54 5.05
C ILE A 160 10.40 -9.83 4.97
N LEU A 161 9.47 -9.86 4.02
CA LEU A 161 8.53 -10.94 3.79
C LEU A 161 8.76 -11.53 2.41
N ARG A 162 8.35 -12.79 2.23
CA ARG A 162 8.34 -13.48 0.96
C ARG A 162 6.96 -14.03 0.69
N ILE A 163 6.46 -13.83 -0.52
CA ILE A 163 5.20 -14.42 -0.97
C ILE A 163 5.51 -15.76 -1.62
N VAL A 164 4.98 -16.84 -1.06
CA VAL A 164 5.18 -18.20 -1.57
C VAL A 164 3.81 -18.85 -1.70
N GLU A 165 3.41 -19.11 -2.95
CA GLU A 165 2.07 -19.60 -3.27
C GLU A 165 0.99 -18.77 -2.55
N ASN A 166 0.21 -19.37 -1.65
CA ASN A 166 -0.86 -18.72 -0.88
C ASN A 166 -0.43 -18.39 0.56
N CYS A 167 0.84 -18.07 0.79
CA CYS A 167 1.37 -17.79 2.13
C CYS A 167 2.33 -16.60 2.14
N VAL A 168 2.25 -15.82 3.21
CA VAL A 168 3.25 -14.80 3.57
C VAL A 168 4.26 -15.44 4.52
N LYS A 169 5.54 -15.51 4.12
CA LYS A 169 6.64 -16.00 4.96
C LYS A 169 7.48 -14.84 5.46
N VAL A 170 7.65 -14.71 6.76
CA VAL A 170 8.57 -13.73 7.36
C VAL A 170 9.99 -14.24 7.22
N LEU A 171 10.86 -13.48 6.55
CA LEU A 171 12.29 -13.80 6.43
C LEU A 171 13.11 -13.17 7.55
N GLY A 172 12.71 -11.98 7.99
CA GLY A 172 13.36 -11.30 9.09
C GLY A 172 12.68 -10.00 9.49
N LYS A 173 13.11 -9.50 10.64
CA LYS A 173 12.68 -8.23 11.24
C LYS A 173 13.93 -7.53 11.78
N TRP A 174 14.08 -6.24 11.47
CA TRP A 174 15.19 -5.41 11.90
C TRP A 174 14.67 -4.15 12.58
N GLU A 175 15.03 -3.95 13.85
CA GLU A 175 14.82 -2.67 14.54
C GLU A 175 15.83 -1.66 13.98
N SER A 176 15.41 -0.94 12.95
CA SER A 176 16.31 -0.10 12.14
C SER A 176 16.31 1.35 12.63
N HIS A 177 15.26 1.75 13.34
CA HIS A 177 15.05 3.12 13.82
C HIS A 177 14.50 3.09 15.25
N SER A 178 14.82 4.13 16.03
CA SER A 178 14.25 4.32 17.38
C SER A 178 12.87 4.99 17.37
N PHE A 179 12.40 5.41 16.19
CA PHE A 179 11.13 6.08 15.94
C PHE A 179 10.46 5.47 14.70
N GLU A 180 9.27 5.94 14.35
CA GLU A 180 8.49 5.47 13.20
C GLU A 180 9.34 5.41 11.92
N ALA A 181 9.36 4.25 11.27
CA ALA A 181 9.98 4.08 9.97
C ALA A 181 8.94 4.39 8.90
N TRP A 182 8.93 5.63 8.41
CA TRP A 182 7.90 6.14 7.49
C TRP A 182 8.01 5.60 6.06
N ILE A 183 9.15 5.02 5.68
CA ILE A 183 9.39 4.51 4.34
C ILE A 183 10.32 3.32 4.37
N ALA A 184 10.03 2.31 3.53
CA ALA A 184 10.95 1.24 3.17
C ALA A 184 10.88 1.03 1.66
N ALA A 185 12.03 0.85 1.00
CA ALA A 185 12.09 0.65 -0.43
C ALA A 185 13.24 -0.27 -0.82
N PHE A 186 13.02 -1.18 -1.78
CA PHE A 186 14.09 -1.99 -2.33
C PHE A 186 14.95 -1.19 -3.31
N ASN A 187 16.23 -1.52 -3.37
CA ASN A 187 17.02 -1.22 -4.55
C ASN A 187 16.58 -2.17 -5.67
N TYR A 188 15.81 -1.68 -6.63
CA TYR A 188 15.30 -2.54 -7.69
C TYR A 188 16.37 -3.17 -8.59
N TRP A 189 17.61 -2.65 -8.58
CA TRP A 189 18.73 -3.26 -9.30
C TRP A 189 19.46 -4.33 -8.47
N ASN A 190 19.22 -4.38 -7.17
CA ASN A 190 19.75 -5.39 -6.26
C ASN A 190 18.75 -5.63 -5.11
N SER A 191 17.93 -6.67 -5.25
CA SER A 191 16.88 -7.03 -4.27
C SER A 191 17.40 -7.47 -2.91
N ASP A 192 18.71 -7.68 -2.75
CA ASP A 192 19.34 -7.96 -1.46
C ASP A 192 19.57 -6.69 -0.63
N VAL A 193 19.32 -5.50 -1.20
CA VAL A 193 19.47 -4.21 -0.54
C VAL A 193 18.13 -3.50 -0.48
N PHE A 194 17.78 -3.02 0.70
CA PHE A 194 16.65 -2.12 0.92
C PHE A 194 17.12 -0.89 1.70
N TYR A 195 16.37 0.20 1.55
CA TYR A 195 16.56 1.45 2.26
C TYR A 195 15.37 1.69 3.16
N SER A 196 15.58 2.36 4.29
CA SER A 196 14.50 2.80 5.15
C SER A 196 14.77 4.21 5.68
N GLY A 197 13.69 4.93 5.97
CA GLY A 197 13.75 6.30 6.49
C GLY A 197 12.84 6.47 7.69
N SER A 198 13.36 7.11 8.72
CA SER A 198 12.61 7.59 9.88
C SER A 198 12.70 9.10 9.97
N TYR A 199 11.74 9.70 10.66
CA TYR A 199 11.74 11.12 10.91
C TYR A 199 12.41 11.40 12.26
N PHE A 200 13.63 11.95 12.22
CA PHE A 200 14.36 12.37 13.41
C PHE A 200 14.52 13.90 13.40
N PHE A 201 13.98 14.58 14.41
CA PHE A 201 14.24 16.00 14.67
C PHE A 201 15.64 16.18 15.27
N THR A 202 16.70 16.08 14.46
CA THR A 202 17.99 16.76 14.74
C THR A 202 18.61 17.22 13.42
N SER A 203 19.50 18.22 13.46
CA SER A 203 20.03 19.00 12.32
C SER A 203 20.90 18.23 11.31
N SER A 204 20.81 16.90 11.23
CA SER A 204 21.60 16.07 10.32
C SER A 204 20.87 14.76 9.98
N PRO A 205 20.60 14.45 8.69
CA PRO A 205 20.00 13.19 8.29
C PRO A 205 20.97 12.03 8.52
N GLN A 206 20.51 10.95 9.15
CA GLN A 206 21.21 9.67 9.20
C GLN A 206 20.51 8.68 8.27
N PHE A 207 21.27 8.12 7.32
CA PHE A 207 20.88 6.94 6.57
C PHE A 207 21.45 5.73 7.29
N CYS A 208 20.62 4.77 7.70
CA CYS A 208 21.09 3.44 8.11
C CYS A 208 21.39 2.64 6.83
N PHE A 209 22.63 2.16 6.72
CA PHE A 209 23.11 1.25 5.68
C PHE A 209 23.18 -0.17 6.21
#